data_AF-W2QM69-F1
#
_entry.id   AF-W2QM69-F1
#
_cell.length_a   1.000
_cell.length_b   1.000
_cell.length_c   1.000
_cell.angle_alpha   90.00
_cell.angle_beta   90.00
_cell.angle_gamma   90.00
#
_symmetry.space_group_name_H-M   'P 1'
#
loop_
_entity.id
_entity.type
_entity.pdbx_description
1 polymer ?
#
loop_
_entity_poly.entity_id
_entity_poly.type
_entity_poly.pdbx_seq_one_letter_code
_entity_poly.pdbx_strand_id
1 'polypeptide(L)'
;MHFLGWIVGSIMVRSRMISWILSIMFELYEITFSHWLANFNECWWDHLFFDIFTCNAAGIYLGMKICRYFEMRRFNWVGIRKIPNLTGKAKRALAQFTPAYWMAYDWKIFRSAERFWRVMSMVTILSIMMLNSFFLKTVLWVPASSNVNIYRLAVWYSAGSYAVAEYYIFCSFTMNYEGKKMPVMKLGPRAWLGIAVVVTEVLVIIKHGQGMFTTPFPLYVKLIWAAIFAVLVFGSTIYFKCINKPLDQDKKRQ
;
A
#
# COMPACT_ATOMS: atom_id res chain seq x y z
N MET A 1 14.37 -7.28 -8.15
CA MET A 1 13.91 -6.03 -7.48
C MET A 1 12.73 -6.27 -6.53
N HIS A 2 11.92 -7.29 -6.78
CA HIS A 2 10.70 -7.64 -6.02
C HIS A 2 10.95 -7.74 -4.51
N PHE A 3 11.93 -8.53 -4.04
CA PHE A 3 12.19 -8.72 -2.61
C PHE A 3 12.39 -7.40 -1.83
N LEU A 4 13.33 -6.54 -2.27
CA LEU A 4 13.57 -5.25 -1.60
C LEU A 4 12.39 -4.30 -1.74
N GLY A 5 11.74 -4.28 -2.90
CA GLY A 5 10.51 -3.52 -3.11
C GLY A 5 9.42 -3.88 -2.09
N TRP A 6 9.20 -5.17 -1.84
CA TRP A 6 8.19 -5.65 -0.89
C TRP A 6 8.57 -5.44 0.57
N ILE A 7 9.85 -5.42 0.92
CA ILE A 7 10.30 -4.99 2.26
C ILE A 7 9.88 -3.54 2.49
N VAL A 8 10.29 -2.64 1.59
CA VAL A 8 10.05 -1.20 1.76
C VAL A 8 8.56 -0.88 1.62
N GLY A 9 7.86 -1.49 0.67
CA GLY A 9 6.42 -1.37 0.50
C GLY A 9 5.65 -1.83 1.74
N SER A 10 6.07 -2.93 2.37
CA SER A 10 5.44 -3.39 3.62
C SER A 10 5.73 -2.49 4.81
N ILE A 11 6.90 -1.83 4.85
CA ILE A 11 7.21 -0.80 5.85
C ILE A 11 6.37 0.47 5.64
N MET A 12 6.08 0.82 4.38
CA MET A 12 5.22 1.95 4.02
C MET A 12 3.76 1.68 4.42
N VAL A 13 3.23 0.51 4.05
CA VAL A 13 1.81 0.13 4.23
C VAL A 13 1.50 -0.38 5.65
N ARG A 14 2.50 -0.94 6.35
CA ARG A 14 2.40 -1.45 7.74
C ARG A 14 1.24 -2.41 7.99
N SER A 15 0.82 -3.15 6.97
CA SER A 15 -0.24 -4.14 7.07
C SER A 15 0.06 -5.34 6.18
N ARG A 16 0.14 -6.52 6.81
CA ARG A 16 0.42 -7.79 6.11
C ARG A 16 -0.63 -8.07 5.04
N MET A 17 -1.91 -7.90 5.37
CA MET A 17 -3.01 -8.24 4.46
C MET A 17 -2.99 -7.33 3.22
N ILE A 18 -2.82 -6.02 3.39
CA ILE A 18 -2.77 -5.09 2.26
C ILE A 18 -1.51 -5.31 1.42
N SER A 19 -0.35 -5.56 2.04
CA SER A 19 0.87 -5.91 1.30
C SER A 19 0.68 -7.16 0.42
N TRP A 20 0.00 -8.19 0.92
CA TRP A 20 -0.31 -9.38 0.13
C TRP A 20 -1.27 -9.09 -1.02
N ILE A 21 -2.32 -8.30 -0.79
CA ILE A 21 -3.25 -7.89 -1.84
C ILE A 21 -2.49 -7.12 -2.93
N LEU A 22 -1.69 -6.13 -2.55
CA LEU A 22 -0.87 -5.36 -3.50
C LEU A 22 0.11 -6.25 -4.25
N SER A 23 0.72 -7.23 -3.59
CA SER A 23 1.63 -8.19 -4.21
C SER A 23 0.96 -9.00 -5.29
N ILE A 24 -0.15 -9.67 -4.96
CA ILE A 24 -0.88 -10.48 -5.95
C ILE A 24 -1.42 -9.61 -7.09
N MET A 25 -1.92 -8.40 -6.78
CA MET A 25 -2.37 -7.46 -7.80
C MET A 25 -1.24 -7.00 -8.72
N PHE A 26 -0.04 -6.80 -8.19
CA PHE A 26 1.11 -6.40 -8.98
C PHE A 26 1.49 -7.44 -10.03
N GLU A 27 1.57 -8.71 -9.63
CA GLU A 27 1.83 -9.83 -10.55
C GLU A 27 0.72 -9.96 -11.60
N LEU A 28 -0.54 -9.75 -11.21
CA LEU A 28 -1.65 -9.70 -12.15
C LEU A 28 -1.50 -8.53 -13.14
N TYR A 29 -0.98 -7.37 -12.72
CA TYR A 29 -0.73 -6.26 -13.62
C TYR A 29 0.40 -6.56 -14.61
N GLU A 30 1.46 -7.26 -14.20
CA GLU A 30 2.51 -7.68 -15.12
C GLU A 30 1.94 -8.58 -16.23
N ILE A 31 1.14 -9.58 -15.86
CA ILE A 31 0.40 -10.42 -16.82
C ILE A 31 -0.55 -9.58 -17.69
N THR A 32 -1.22 -8.59 -17.10
CA THR A 32 -2.19 -7.72 -17.80
C THR A 32 -1.51 -6.85 -18.86
N PHE A 33 -0.33 -6.30 -18.55
CA PHE A 33 0.35 -5.30 -19.38
C PHE A 33 1.59 -5.84 -20.12
N SER A 34 1.88 -7.13 -20.05
CA SER A 34 3.01 -7.78 -20.75
C SER A 34 3.01 -7.55 -22.26
N HIS A 35 1.83 -7.46 -22.88
CA HIS A 35 1.66 -7.15 -24.31
C HIS A 35 1.99 -5.68 -24.70
N TRP A 36 2.10 -4.78 -23.71
CA TRP A 36 2.50 -3.37 -23.91
C TRP A 36 3.92 -3.10 -23.43
N LEU A 37 4.34 -3.77 -22.35
CA LEU A 37 5.60 -3.52 -21.68
C LEU A 37 6.46 -4.78 -21.74
N ALA A 38 7.52 -4.74 -22.54
CA ALA A 38 8.47 -5.85 -22.65
C ALA A 38 9.12 -6.23 -21.30
N ASN A 39 9.22 -5.28 -20.36
CA ASN A 39 9.71 -5.52 -19.01
C ASN A 39 8.84 -6.48 -18.19
N PHE A 40 7.57 -6.67 -18.58
CA PHE A 40 6.62 -7.54 -17.88
C PHE A 40 6.39 -8.87 -18.60
N ASN A 41 7.12 -9.12 -19.69
CA ASN A 41 6.99 -10.36 -20.45
C ASN A 41 7.89 -11.44 -19.87
N GLU A 42 7.53 -11.89 -18.67
CA GLU A 42 8.23 -12.95 -17.94
C GLU A 42 7.48 -14.29 -18.09
N CYS A 43 8.09 -15.38 -17.61
CA CYS A 43 7.47 -16.69 -17.70
C CYS A 43 6.32 -16.81 -16.68
N TRP A 44 5.20 -17.44 -17.07
CA TRP A 44 4.04 -17.59 -16.18
C TRP A 44 4.35 -18.24 -14.83
N TRP A 45 5.32 -19.14 -14.79
CA TRP A 45 5.73 -19.86 -13.59
C TRP A 45 6.64 -19.03 -12.69
N ASP A 46 7.32 -18.03 -13.24
CA ASP A 46 8.19 -17.08 -12.52
C ASP A 46 7.34 -16.23 -11.57
N HIS A 47 6.25 -15.64 -12.11
CA HIS A 47 5.24 -14.91 -11.35
C HIS A 47 4.72 -15.70 -10.15
N LEU A 48 4.48 -17.01 -10.31
CA LEU A 48 3.89 -17.83 -9.24
C LEU A 48 4.94 -18.25 -8.21
N PHE A 49 6.01 -18.92 -8.63
CA PHE A 49 6.94 -19.58 -7.71
C PHE A 49 8.02 -18.65 -7.19
N PHE A 50 8.61 -17.86 -8.08
CA PHE A 50 9.70 -16.97 -7.71
C PHE A 50 9.19 -15.65 -7.16
N ASP A 51 8.20 -15.02 -7.79
CA ASP A 51 7.73 -13.73 -7.30
C ASP A 51 6.77 -13.86 -6.13
N ILE A 52 5.59 -14.45 -6.30
CA ILE A 52 4.59 -14.54 -5.23
C ILE A 52 5.12 -15.32 -4.03
N PHE A 53 5.56 -16.57 -4.24
CA PHE A 53 5.87 -17.47 -3.13
C PHE A 53 7.26 -17.28 -2.52
N THR A 54 8.22 -16.70 -3.25
CA THR A 54 9.59 -16.55 -2.77
C THR A 54 9.91 -15.09 -2.46
N CYS A 55 10.10 -14.25 -3.48
CA CYS A 55 10.58 -12.87 -3.34
C CYS A 55 9.58 -12.00 -2.58
N ASN A 56 8.31 -12.01 -2.98
CA ASN A 56 7.28 -11.15 -2.40
C ASN A 56 6.93 -11.64 -1.00
N ALA A 57 6.71 -12.95 -0.82
CA ALA A 57 6.44 -13.55 0.48
C ALA A 57 7.55 -13.25 1.50
N ALA A 58 8.82 -13.47 1.14
CA ALA A 58 9.96 -13.22 2.00
C ALA A 58 10.12 -11.72 2.30
N GLY A 59 9.92 -10.87 1.29
CA GLY A 59 10.01 -9.42 1.43
C GLY A 59 8.94 -8.87 2.37
N ILE A 60 7.68 -9.29 2.20
CA ILE A 60 6.56 -8.94 3.08
C ILE A 60 6.83 -9.45 4.50
N TYR A 61 7.28 -10.70 4.65
CA TYR A 61 7.60 -11.26 5.97
C TYR A 61 8.66 -10.43 6.70
N LEU A 62 9.77 -10.11 6.02
CA LEU A 62 10.85 -9.32 6.60
C LEU A 62 10.41 -7.88 6.90
N GLY A 63 9.70 -7.22 5.98
CA GLY A 63 9.15 -5.87 6.19
C GLY A 63 8.20 -5.81 7.38
N MET A 64 7.34 -6.80 7.54
CA MET A 64 6.44 -6.90 8.70
C MET A 64 7.20 -7.19 10.01
N LYS A 65 8.28 -7.98 9.96
CA LYS A 65 9.15 -8.22 11.13
C LYS A 65 9.86 -6.95 11.56
N ILE A 66 10.33 -6.14 10.61
CA ILE A 66 10.91 -4.81 10.87
C ILE A 66 9.86 -3.89 11.51
N CYS A 67 8.64 -3.85 10.99
CA CYS A 67 7.55 -3.05 11.58
C CYS A 67 7.29 -3.45 13.05
N ARG A 68 7.20 -4.74 13.32
CA ARG A 68 6.97 -5.27 14.68
C ARG A 68 8.13 -4.95 15.63
N TYR A 69 9.36 -4.93 15.12
CA TYR A 69 10.54 -4.55 15.90
C TYR A 69 10.47 -3.09 16.38
N PHE A 70 9.95 -2.18 15.55
CA PHE A 70 9.77 -0.77 15.94
C PHE A 70 8.53 -0.55 16.83
N GLU A 71 7.47 -1.33 16.66
CA GLU A 71 6.24 -1.26 17.48
C GLU A 71 6.48 -1.62 18.96
N MET A 72 7.33 -2.60 19.25
CA MET A 72 7.51 -3.13 20.61
C MET A 72 8.48 -2.31 21.50
N ARG A 73 8.90 -1.11 21.09
CA ARG A 73 9.84 -0.29 21.89
C ARG A 73 9.11 0.61 22.89
N ARG A 74 9.19 0.29 24.18
CA ARG A 74 8.86 1.24 25.25
C ARG A 74 10.00 2.23 25.43
N PHE A 75 9.77 3.50 25.11
CA PHE A 75 10.77 4.55 25.32
C PHE A 75 10.95 4.84 26.81
N ASN A 76 12.17 4.71 27.30
CA ASN A 76 12.52 5.11 28.65
C ASN A 76 12.86 6.61 28.66
N TRP A 77 12.00 7.45 29.24
CA TRP A 77 12.10 8.92 29.19
C TRP A 77 13.19 9.53 30.08
N VAL A 78 14.03 8.70 30.72
CA VAL A 78 15.11 9.14 31.61
C VAL A 78 16.16 10.01 30.87
N GLY A 79 16.46 11.21 31.36
CA GLY A 79 17.41 12.12 30.70
C GLY A 79 18.83 11.55 30.51
N ILE A 80 19.52 11.94 29.43
CA ILE A 80 20.89 11.47 29.06
C ILE A 80 21.88 11.55 30.23
N ARG A 81 21.75 12.59 31.08
CA ARG A 81 22.62 12.80 32.25
C ARG A 81 22.52 11.69 33.30
N LYS A 82 21.39 10.98 33.38
CA LYS A 82 21.16 9.88 34.33
C LYS A 82 21.66 8.52 33.82
N ILE A 83 22.23 8.45 32.60
CA ILE A 83 22.79 7.21 32.04
C ILE A 83 24.28 7.13 32.38
N PRO A 84 24.72 6.15 33.19
CA PRO A 84 26.11 6.08 33.65
C PRO A 84 27.09 5.68 32.53
N ASN A 85 26.66 4.85 31.57
CA ASN A 85 27.55 4.23 30.59
C ASN A 85 27.62 5.04 29.28
N LEU A 86 28.82 5.22 28.72
CA LEU A 86 29.06 5.83 27.40
C LEU A 86 28.31 5.10 26.28
N THR A 87 28.31 3.76 26.32
CA THR A 87 27.55 2.91 25.37
C THR A 87 26.05 3.15 25.46
N GLY A 88 25.52 3.38 26.67
CA GLY A 88 24.12 3.73 26.89
C GLY A 88 23.76 5.11 26.35
N LYS A 89 24.66 6.09 26.48
CA LYS A 89 24.50 7.44 25.90
C LYS A 89 24.50 7.38 24.37
N ALA A 90 25.44 6.65 23.77
CA ALA A 90 25.49 6.45 22.31
C ALA A 90 24.24 5.74 21.78
N LYS A 91 23.80 4.66 22.44
CA LYS A 91 22.56 3.95 22.08
C LYS A 91 21.33 4.86 22.15
N ARG A 92 21.27 5.76 23.14
CA ARG A 92 20.19 6.73 23.26
C ARG A 92 20.24 7.79 22.17
N ALA A 93 21.42 8.32 21.85
CA ALA A 93 21.58 9.26 20.74
C ALA A 93 21.12 8.63 19.42
N LEU A 94 21.53 7.39 19.14
CA LEU A 94 21.07 6.63 17.97
C LEU A 94 19.55 6.37 17.99
N ALA A 95 18.95 6.16 19.17
CA ALA A 95 17.51 5.97 19.30
C ALA A 95 16.69 7.25 19.00
N GLN A 96 17.28 8.45 19.04
CA GLN A 96 16.58 9.69 18.64
C GLN A 96 16.27 9.72 17.14
N PHE A 97 17.04 8.99 16.33
CA PHE A 97 16.78 8.80 14.90
C PHE A 97 15.76 7.69 14.63
N THR A 98 15.22 7.05 15.68
CA THR A 98 14.10 6.11 15.54
C THR A 98 12.77 6.82 15.78
N PRO A 99 11.68 6.41 15.10
CA PRO A 99 10.38 7.06 15.23
C PRO A 99 9.85 7.05 16.66
N ALA A 100 9.35 8.19 17.14
CA ALA A 100 8.80 8.32 18.50
C ALA A 100 7.56 7.41 18.74
N TYR A 101 6.81 7.12 17.68
CA TYR A 101 5.69 6.20 17.72
C TYR A 101 5.61 5.42 16.41
N TRP A 102 5.40 4.10 16.50
CA TRP A 102 5.28 3.21 15.36
C TRP A 102 4.05 2.31 15.53
N MET A 103 2.97 2.64 14.84
CA MET A 103 1.73 1.84 14.86
C MET A 103 1.72 0.80 13.76
N ALA A 104 1.32 -0.42 14.11
CA ALA A 104 0.75 -1.35 13.16
C ALA A 104 -0.66 -0.88 12.74
N TYR A 105 -0.97 -0.98 11.45
CA TYR A 105 -2.29 -0.60 10.94
C TYR A 105 -3.23 -1.80 10.93
N ASP A 106 -4.25 -1.75 11.77
CA ASP A 106 -5.36 -2.70 11.76
C ASP A 106 -6.55 -2.09 11.00
N TRP A 107 -6.59 -2.39 9.70
CA TRP A 107 -7.57 -1.81 8.79
C TRP A 107 -8.99 -2.30 9.04
N LYS A 108 -9.21 -3.43 9.74
CA LYS A 108 -10.53 -4.06 9.97
C LYS A 108 -11.44 -4.02 8.74
N ILE A 109 -10.88 -4.42 7.59
CA ILE A 109 -11.43 -4.21 6.24
C ILE A 109 -12.90 -4.65 6.14
N PHE A 110 -13.23 -5.81 6.72
CA PHE A 110 -14.56 -6.41 6.65
C PHE A 110 -15.56 -5.92 7.70
N ARG A 111 -15.23 -4.89 8.49
CA ARG A 111 -16.13 -4.41 9.55
C ARG A 111 -17.35 -3.66 9.01
N SER A 112 -17.19 -2.90 7.94
CA SER A 112 -18.25 -2.12 7.31
C SER A 112 -17.98 -2.01 5.81
N ALA A 113 -19.04 -1.98 5.00
CA ALA A 113 -18.94 -1.80 3.55
C ALA A 113 -18.21 -0.49 3.19
N GLU A 114 -18.45 0.59 3.93
CA GLU A 114 -17.77 1.87 3.71
C GLU A 114 -16.26 1.74 3.92
N ARG A 115 -15.85 1.07 5.00
CA ARG A 115 -14.44 0.85 5.32
C ARG A 115 -13.78 -0.05 4.27
N PHE A 116 -14.48 -1.09 3.81
CA PHE A 116 -14.01 -1.94 2.73
C PHE A 116 -13.71 -1.13 1.47
N TRP A 117 -14.66 -0.34 0.99
CA TRP A 117 -14.48 0.47 -0.22
C TRP A 117 -13.41 1.55 -0.08
N ARG A 118 -13.30 2.20 1.08
CA ARG A 118 -12.18 3.10 1.36
C ARG A 118 -10.83 2.39 1.23
N VAL A 119 -10.67 1.22 1.88
CA VAL A 119 -9.41 0.46 1.76
C VAL A 119 -9.15 0.01 0.33
N MET A 120 -10.17 -0.46 -0.39
CA MET A 120 -10.02 -0.84 -1.81
C MET A 120 -9.57 0.36 -2.67
N SER A 121 -10.12 1.56 -2.43
CA SER A 121 -9.69 2.75 -3.16
C SER A 121 -8.21 3.09 -2.92
N MET A 122 -7.71 2.92 -1.69
CA MET A 122 -6.29 3.09 -1.39
C MET A 122 -5.42 2.04 -2.08
N VAL A 123 -5.86 0.78 -2.09
CA VAL A 123 -5.17 -0.31 -2.82
C VAL A 123 -5.07 0.03 -4.30
N THR A 124 -6.14 0.55 -4.91
CA THR A 124 -6.13 1.01 -6.30
C THR A 124 -5.17 2.18 -6.53
N ILE A 125 -5.17 3.20 -5.66
CA ILE A 125 -4.26 4.35 -5.77
C ILE A 125 -2.79 3.90 -5.69
N LEU A 126 -2.46 3.05 -4.71
CA LEU A 126 -1.10 2.51 -4.56
C LEU A 126 -0.72 1.61 -5.75
N SER A 127 -1.68 0.85 -6.29
CA SER A 127 -1.46 0.04 -7.50
C SER A 127 -1.13 0.89 -8.72
N ILE A 128 -1.88 1.99 -8.94
CA ILE A 128 -1.61 2.93 -10.03
C ILE A 128 -0.23 3.58 -9.83
N MET A 129 0.10 4.01 -8.61
CA MET A 129 1.41 4.56 -8.28
C MET A 129 2.56 3.58 -8.64
N MET A 130 2.37 2.28 -8.36
CA MET A 130 3.35 1.24 -8.72
C MET A 130 3.47 1.11 -10.24
N LEU A 131 2.35 1.03 -10.97
CA LEU A 131 2.33 0.93 -12.43
C LEU A 131 2.95 2.14 -13.12
N ASN A 132 2.73 3.34 -12.58
CA ASN A 132 3.33 4.57 -13.11
C ASN A 132 4.86 4.47 -13.20
N SER A 133 5.51 3.68 -12.34
CA SER A 133 6.98 3.45 -12.39
C SER A 133 7.46 2.92 -13.72
N PHE A 134 6.65 2.06 -14.35
CA PHE A 134 6.99 1.35 -15.57
C PHE A 134 6.47 2.08 -16.80
N PHE A 135 5.25 2.60 -16.73
CA PHE A 135 4.66 3.38 -17.81
C PHE A 135 5.42 4.70 -18.05
N LEU A 136 5.77 5.46 -17.00
CA LEU A 136 6.55 6.69 -17.18
C LEU A 136 7.91 6.41 -17.81
N LYS A 137 8.57 5.32 -17.40
CA LYS A 137 9.86 4.92 -17.97
C LYS A 137 9.76 4.67 -19.47
N THR A 138 8.70 3.98 -19.88
CA THR A 138 8.45 3.65 -21.29
C THR A 138 8.08 4.89 -22.10
N VAL A 139 7.13 5.67 -21.59
CA VAL A 139 6.60 6.85 -22.29
C VAL A 139 7.64 7.98 -22.42
N LEU A 140 8.50 8.15 -21.41
CA LEU A 140 9.56 9.16 -21.41
C LEU A 140 10.89 8.63 -21.96
N TRP A 141 10.91 7.43 -22.55
CA TRP A 141 12.09 6.80 -23.14
C TRP A 141 13.31 6.75 -22.19
N VAL A 142 13.03 6.52 -20.90
CA VAL A 142 14.08 6.46 -19.87
C VAL A 142 14.77 5.09 -19.92
N PRO A 143 16.11 5.04 -20.09
CA PRO A 143 16.84 3.79 -20.21
C PRO A 143 16.64 2.84 -19.03
N ALA A 144 16.76 1.53 -19.29
CA ALA A 144 16.59 0.49 -18.29
C ALA A 144 17.50 0.67 -17.07
N SER A 145 18.75 1.07 -17.32
CA SER A 145 19.84 1.29 -16.35
C SER A 145 19.76 2.59 -15.56
N SER A 146 18.80 3.46 -15.87
CA SER A 146 18.68 4.75 -15.20
C SER A 146 18.16 4.60 -13.78
N ASN A 147 18.85 5.25 -12.83
CA ASN A 147 18.47 5.27 -11.42
C ASN A 147 17.29 6.23 -11.11
N VAL A 148 16.75 6.93 -12.11
CA VAL A 148 15.66 7.91 -11.92
C VAL A 148 14.45 7.27 -11.23
N ASN A 149 14.05 6.06 -11.63
CA ASN A 149 12.92 5.38 -10.98
C ASN A 149 13.25 4.96 -9.53
N ILE A 150 14.53 4.68 -9.22
CA ILE A 150 14.96 4.37 -7.85
C ILE A 150 14.79 5.61 -6.96
N TYR A 151 15.25 6.78 -7.42
CA TYR A 151 15.06 8.03 -6.68
C TYR A 151 13.58 8.39 -6.53
N ARG A 152 12.79 8.23 -7.60
CA ARG A 152 11.33 8.41 -7.58
C ARG A 152 10.66 7.52 -6.52
N LEU A 153 11.02 6.24 -6.51
CA LEU A 153 10.52 5.28 -5.52
C LEU A 153 10.97 5.63 -4.10
N ALA A 154 12.19 6.11 -3.89
CA ALA A 154 12.65 6.55 -2.57
C ALA A 154 11.83 7.73 -2.02
N VAL A 155 11.49 8.70 -2.88
CA VAL A 155 10.56 9.80 -2.53
C VAL A 155 9.17 9.25 -2.22
N TRP A 156 8.66 8.33 -3.03
CA TRP A 156 7.36 7.70 -2.82
C TRP A 156 7.28 6.88 -1.53
N TYR A 157 8.29 6.07 -1.20
CA TYR A 157 8.27 5.26 0.01
C TYR A 157 8.35 6.11 1.28
N SER A 158 9.02 7.27 1.23
CA SER A 158 9.08 8.20 2.36
C SER A 158 7.79 9.03 2.49
N ALA A 159 7.44 9.81 1.47
CA ALA A 159 6.23 10.65 1.48
C ALA A 159 4.94 9.81 1.57
N GLY A 160 4.91 8.68 0.86
CA GLY A 160 3.80 7.73 0.86
C GLY A 160 3.57 7.09 2.23
N SER A 161 4.60 6.90 3.06
CA SER A 161 4.42 6.39 4.43
C SER A 161 3.52 7.33 5.26
N TYR A 162 3.72 8.64 5.11
CA TYR A 162 2.88 9.65 5.77
C TYR A 162 1.48 9.74 5.15
N ALA A 163 1.37 9.65 3.82
CA ALA A 163 0.09 9.63 3.14
C ALA A 163 -0.78 8.43 3.57
N VAL A 164 -0.21 7.23 3.64
CA VAL A 164 -0.90 6.02 4.10
C VAL A 164 -1.28 6.14 5.58
N ALA A 165 -0.43 6.75 6.41
CA ALA A 165 -0.77 7.02 7.81
C ALA A 165 -2.00 7.94 7.96
N GLU A 166 -2.04 9.04 7.21
CA GLU A 166 -3.20 9.94 7.19
C GLU A 166 -4.45 9.27 6.63
N TYR A 167 -4.30 8.45 5.58
CA TYR A 167 -5.40 7.68 5.00
C TYR A 167 -5.94 6.65 6.00
N TYR A 168 -5.06 6.00 6.77
CA TYR A 168 -5.46 5.10 7.85
C TYR A 168 -6.27 5.83 8.93
N ILE A 169 -5.84 7.03 9.33
CA ILE A 169 -6.59 7.84 10.30
C ILE A 169 -7.98 8.17 9.75
N PHE A 170 -8.07 8.59 8.49
CA PHE A 170 -9.34 8.86 7.82
C PHE A 170 -10.27 7.64 7.78
N CYS A 171 -9.74 6.43 7.57
CA CYS A 171 -10.53 5.20 7.53
C CYS A 171 -10.92 4.64 8.90
N SER A 172 -10.03 4.78 9.89
CA SER A 172 -10.10 4.01 11.13
C SER A 172 -10.52 4.81 12.34
N PHE A 173 -10.21 6.11 12.40
CA PHE A 173 -10.48 6.92 13.59
C PHE A 173 -11.88 7.51 13.56
N THR A 174 -12.51 7.46 14.72
CA THR A 174 -13.73 8.20 15.05
C THR A 174 -13.36 9.21 16.13
N MET A 175 -13.59 10.49 15.89
CA MET A 175 -13.39 11.55 16.88
C MET A 175 -14.56 11.55 17.86
N ASN A 176 -14.28 11.78 19.15
CA ASN A 176 -15.32 12.08 20.13
C ASN A 176 -15.46 13.60 20.20
N TYR A 177 -16.58 14.13 19.73
CA TYR A 177 -16.93 15.54 19.84
C TYR A 177 -18.25 15.65 20.60
N GLU A 178 -18.28 16.40 21.69
CA GLU A 178 -19.47 16.56 22.56
C GLU A 178 -20.13 15.21 22.95
N GLY A 179 -19.33 14.20 23.29
CA GLY A 179 -19.81 12.87 23.67
C GLY A 179 -20.32 12.00 22.51
N LYS A 180 -20.35 12.51 21.27
CA LYS A 180 -20.73 11.76 20.06
C LYS A 180 -19.49 11.25 19.32
N LYS A 181 -19.50 9.96 18.97
CA LYS A 181 -18.50 9.35 18.08
C LYS A 181 -18.80 9.72 16.64
N MET A 182 -17.99 10.59 16.04
CA MET A 182 -18.14 11.03 14.65
C MET A 182 -16.96 10.52 13.82
N PRO A 183 -17.17 9.96 12.63
CA PRO A 183 -16.07 9.55 11.76
C PRO A 183 -15.32 10.77 11.22
N VAL A 184 -14.02 10.62 10.96
CA VAL A 184 -13.23 11.67 10.32
C VAL A 184 -13.71 11.84 8.88
N MET A 185 -14.19 13.04 8.54
CA MET A 185 -14.77 13.35 7.23
C MET A 185 -13.75 13.95 6.25
N LYS A 186 -12.63 14.48 6.74
CA LYS A 186 -11.61 15.15 5.90
C LYS A 186 -10.39 14.26 5.73
N LEU A 187 -9.99 14.06 4.48
CA LEU A 187 -8.72 13.43 4.15
C LEU A 187 -7.58 14.41 4.42
N GLY A 188 -6.48 13.89 4.98
CA GLY A 188 -5.31 14.70 5.31
C GLY A 188 -4.60 15.29 4.09
N PRO A 189 -3.86 16.40 4.24
CA PRO A 189 -3.21 17.10 3.14
C PRO A 189 -2.12 16.27 2.46
N ARG A 190 -1.40 15.39 3.17
CA ARG A 190 -0.35 14.56 2.57
C ARG A 190 -0.95 13.43 1.75
N ALA A 191 -2.07 12.87 2.20
CA ALA A 191 -2.83 11.91 1.41
C ALA A 191 -3.39 12.55 0.12
N TRP A 192 -3.94 13.77 0.21
CA TRP A 192 -4.34 14.54 -0.98
C TRP A 192 -3.18 14.82 -1.94
N LEU A 193 -2.02 15.22 -1.41
CA LEU A 193 -0.83 15.44 -2.22
C LEU A 193 -0.42 14.16 -2.95
N GLY A 194 -0.41 13.00 -2.26
CA GLY A 194 -0.14 11.71 -2.90
C GLY A 194 -1.10 11.41 -4.05
N ILE A 195 -2.40 11.61 -3.84
CA ILE A 195 -3.41 11.44 -4.90
C ILE A 195 -3.13 12.36 -6.08
N ALA A 196 -2.83 13.64 -5.84
CA ALA A 196 -2.54 14.61 -6.88
C ALA A 196 -1.30 14.22 -7.70
N VAL A 197 -0.24 13.70 -7.05
CA VAL A 197 0.95 13.21 -7.76
C VAL A 197 0.61 12.00 -8.63
N VAL A 198 -0.11 11.01 -8.11
CA VAL A 198 -0.52 9.83 -8.91
C VAL A 198 -1.34 10.24 -10.12
N VAL A 199 -2.32 11.12 -9.94
CA VAL A 199 -3.16 11.64 -11.04
C VAL A 199 -2.31 12.38 -12.07
N THR A 200 -1.39 13.23 -11.62
CA THR A 200 -0.50 13.97 -12.52
C THR A 200 0.38 13.03 -13.34
N GLU A 201 0.95 12.00 -12.71
CA GLU A 201 1.74 10.98 -13.40
C GLU A 201 0.91 10.24 -14.46
N VAL A 202 -0.33 9.87 -14.14
CA VAL A 202 -1.26 9.26 -15.11
C VAL A 202 -1.53 10.20 -16.28
N LEU A 203 -1.76 11.49 -16.02
CA LEU A 203 -1.97 12.48 -17.09
C LEU A 203 -0.73 12.63 -17.98
N VAL A 204 0.47 12.58 -17.41
CA VAL A 204 1.73 12.59 -18.18
C VAL A 204 1.84 11.34 -19.05
N ILE A 205 1.49 10.16 -18.53
CA ILE A 205 1.47 8.89 -19.27
C ILE A 205 0.48 8.97 -20.43
N ILE A 206 -0.75 9.45 -20.20
CA ILE A 206 -1.77 9.56 -21.25
C ILE A 206 -1.33 10.57 -22.32
N LYS A 207 -0.80 11.72 -21.92
CA LYS A 207 -0.40 12.79 -22.83
C LYS A 207 0.74 12.35 -23.76
N HIS A 208 1.77 11.73 -23.21
CA HIS A 208 2.97 11.36 -23.97
C HIS A 208 2.89 9.93 -24.52
N GLY A 209 1.97 9.10 -24.03
CA GLY A 209 1.73 7.71 -24.45
C GLY A 209 0.90 7.53 -25.71
N GLN A 210 0.52 8.63 -26.37
CA GLN A 210 -0.32 8.58 -27.57
C GLN A 210 0.37 7.78 -28.68
N GLY A 211 -0.34 6.78 -29.22
CA GLY A 211 0.17 5.92 -30.30
C GLY A 211 1.10 4.78 -29.86
N MET A 212 1.48 4.68 -28.58
CA MET A 212 2.37 3.60 -28.10
C MET A 212 1.63 2.30 -27.70
N PHE A 213 0.44 2.42 -27.12
CA PHE A 213 -0.31 1.29 -26.55
C PHE A 213 -1.54 0.92 -27.38
N THR A 214 -1.31 0.56 -28.64
CA THR A 214 -2.38 0.33 -29.64
C THR A 214 -2.87 -1.11 -29.71
N THR A 215 -2.09 -2.06 -29.19
CA THR A 215 -2.48 -3.48 -29.21
C THR A 215 -3.63 -3.72 -28.24
N PRO A 216 -4.71 -4.40 -28.68
CA PRO A 216 -5.87 -4.63 -27.83
C PRO A 216 -5.56 -5.65 -26.73
N PHE A 217 -6.19 -5.50 -25.57
CA PHE A 217 -6.08 -6.47 -24.49
C PHE A 217 -6.54 -7.87 -24.94
N PRO A 218 -5.74 -8.92 -24.66
CA PRO A 218 -6.12 -10.29 -24.91
C PRO A 218 -7.42 -10.70 -24.20
N LEU A 219 -8.13 -11.68 -24.75
CA LEU A 219 -9.41 -12.14 -24.20
C LEU A 219 -9.27 -12.68 -22.76
N TYR A 220 -8.21 -13.45 -22.48
CA TYR A 220 -7.99 -14.02 -21.14
C TYR A 220 -7.87 -12.92 -20.08
N VAL A 221 -7.19 -11.80 -20.39
CA VAL A 221 -7.06 -10.65 -19.49
C VAL A 221 -8.43 -10.06 -19.20
N LYS A 222 -9.25 -9.84 -20.23
CA LYS A 222 -10.61 -9.31 -20.08
C LYS A 222 -11.48 -10.21 -19.20
N LEU A 223 -11.39 -11.53 -19.39
CA LEU A 223 -12.14 -12.52 -18.61
C LEU A 223 -11.69 -12.55 -17.14
N ILE A 224 -10.38 -12.51 -16.87
CA ILE A 224 -9.83 -12.48 -15.51
C ILE A 224 -10.31 -11.22 -14.78
N TRP A 225 -10.20 -10.04 -15.39
CA TRP A 225 -10.67 -8.79 -14.77
C TRP A 225 -12.19 -8.75 -14.60
N ALA A 226 -12.96 -9.30 -15.54
CA ALA A 226 -14.40 -9.44 -15.38
C ALA A 226 -14.77 -10.34 -14.19
N ALA A 227 -14.08 -11.48 -14.04
CA ALA A 227 -14.26 -12.38 -12.89
C ALA A 227 -13.87 -11.71 -11.57
N ILE A 228 -12.74 -11.01 -11.52
CA ILE A 228 -12.31 -10.27 -10.32
C ILE A 228 -13.31 -9.17 -9.96
N PHE A 229 -13.78 -8.40 -10.94
CA PHE A 229 -14.79 -7.36 -10.72
C PHE A 229 -16.10 -7.97 -10.21
N ALA A 230 -16.55 -9.08 -10.79
CA ALA A 230 -17.72 -9.80 -10.34
C ALA A 230 -17.56 -10.29 -8.89
N VAL A 231 -16.45 -10.92 -8.55
CA VAL A 231 -16.17 -11.38 -7.17
C VAL A 231 -16.08 -10.20 -6.20
N LEU A 232 -15.42 -9.10 -6.59
CA LEU A 232 -15.29 -7.93 -5.75
C LEU A 232 -16.66 -7.29 -5.45
N VAL A 233 -17.48 -7.06 -6.47
CA VAL A 233 -18.76 -6.36 -6.33
C VAL A 233 -19.86 -7.28 -5.78
N PHE A 234 -20.08 -8.44 -6.40
CA PHE A 234 -21.12 -9.38 -5.95
C PHE A 234 -20.71 -10.06 -4.64
N GLY A 235 -19.45 -10.46 -4.49
CA GLY A 235 -18.96 -11.05 -3.25
C GLY A 235 -19.02 -10.07 -2.08
N SER A 236 -18.59 -8.81 -2.26
CA SER A 236 -18.71 -7.81 -1.18
C SER A 236 -20.16 -7.48 -0.85
N THR A 237 -21.05 -7.34 -1.84
CA THR A 237 -22.46 -7.04 -1.59
C THR A 237 -23.17 -8.19 -0.86
N ILE A 238 -22.94 -9.45 -1.26
CA ILE A 238 -23.46 -10.63 -0.56
C ILE A 238 -22.89 -10.69 0.86
N TYR A 239 -21.57 -10.50 1.03
CA TYR A 239 -20.93 -10.52 2.34
C TYR A 239 -21.53 -9.47 3.28
N PHE A 240 -21.63 -8.21 2.84
CA PHE A 240 -22.10 -7.13 3.69
C PHE A 240 -23.61 -7.12 3.92
N LYS A 241 -24.42 -7.67 3.00
CA LYS A 241 -25.88 -7.76 3.17
C LYS A 241 -26.31 -9.02 3.93
N CYS A 242 -25.68 -10.16 3.67
CA CYS A 242 -26.17 -11.46 4.14
C CYS A 242 -25.36 -12.03 5.31
N ILE A 243 -24.05 -11.77 5.37
CA ILE A 243 -23.13 -12.43 6.31
C ILE A 243 -22.75 -11.48 7.45
N ASN A 244 -22.37 -10.25 7.14
CA ASN A 244 -21.97 -9.25 8.12
C ASN A 244 -23.19 -8.65 8.81
N LYS A 245 -23.82 -9.40 9.73
CA LYS A 245 -24.83 -8.83 10.62
C LYS A 245 -24.14 -7.83 11.55
N PRO A 246 -24.56 -6.55 11.58
CA PRO A 246 -23.92 -5.57 12.43
C PRO A 246 -24.11 -5.98 13.91
N LEU A 247 -23.00 -6.08 14.64
CA LEU A 247 -22.94 -6.28 16.09
C LEU A 247 -23.78 -5.26 16.90
N ASP A 248 -24.26 -4.19 16.27
CA ASP A 248 -25.10 -3.16 16.90
C ASP A 248 -26.56 -3.59 17.16
N GLN A 249 -27.02 -4.76 16.68
CA GLN A 249 -28.34 -5.25 17.06
C GLN A 249 -28.43 -5.73 18.52
N ASP A 250 -27.31 -6.07 19.16
CA ASP A 250 -27.30 -6.49 20.57
C ASP A 250 -27.28 -5.32 21.56
N LYS A 251 -26.93 -4.10 21.13
CA LYS A 251 -26.94 -2.90 21.98
C LYS A 251 -28.25 -2.12 21.97
N LYS A 252 -29.17 -2.42 21.07
CA LYS A 252 -30.53 -1.85 21.07
C LYS A 252 -31.55 -2.72 21.82
N ARG A 253 -31.11 -3.83 22.43
CA ARG A 253 -31.93 -4.81 23.16
C ARG A 253 -31.62 -4.90 24.66
N GLN A 254 -30.80 -4.01 25.20
CA GLN A 254 -30.58 -3.80 26.64
C GLN A 254 -30.90 -2.35 26.99
#